data_AF-A0A960X0H2-F1
#
_entry.id   AF-A0A960X0H2-F1
#
_cell.length_a   1.000
_cell.length_b   1.000
_cell.length_c   1.000
_cell.angle_alpha   90.00
_cell.angle_beta   90.00
_cell.angle_gamma   90.00
#
_symmetry.space_group_name_H-M   'P 1'
#
loop_
_entity.id
_entity.type
_entity.pdbx_description
1 polymer ?
#
loop_
_entity_poly.entity_id
_entity_poly.type
_entity_poly.pdbx_seq_one_letter_code
_entity_poly.pdbx_strand_id
1 'polypeptide(L)'
;IFTPHVDTGDFVVVVNAEHVVLTGRKEEQKTYTSVSGYIGGQKVETAAKVRARRPQLLLERAIKGMIPHNRLGRQIYTKLRVYTGDNHPHEAQNPQSFELA
;
A
#
# COMPACT_ATOMS: atom_id res chain seq x y z
N ILE A 1 -20.66 8.66 -9.96
CA ILE A 1 -20.31 9.72 -10.94
C ILE A 1 -18.89 10.16 -10.67
N PHE A 2 -18.03 10.20 -11.70
CA PHE A 2 -16.65 10.67 -11.57
C PHE A 2 -16.55 12.18 -11.83
N THR A 3 -15.77 12.88 -11.01
CA THR A 3 -15.48 14.31 -11.19
C THR A 3 -14.03 14.59 -10.78
N PRO A 4 -13.18 15.16 -11.65
CA PRO A 4 -11.73 15.16 -11.46
C PRO A 4 -11.24 16.04 -10.30
N HIS A 5 -12.03 17.03 -9.88
CA HIS A 5 -11.67 17.97 -8.81
C HIS A 5 -12.31 17.62 -7.46
N VAL A 6 -13.13 16.57 -7.39
CA VAL A 6 -13.86 16.15 -6.19
C VAL A 6 -13.48 14.72 -5.83
N ASP A 7 -13.34 14.44 -4.54
CA ASP A 7 -13.14 13.08 -4.06
C ASP A 7 -14.46 12.30 -4.11
N THR A 8 -14.54 11.35 -5.03
CA THR A 8 -15.73 10.51 -5.29
C THR A 8 -15.46 9.02 -5.06
N GLY A 9 -14.31 8.67 -4.45
CA GLY A 9 -13.91 7.29 -4.23
C GLY A 9 -14.37 6.69 -2.89
N ASP A 10 -14.31 5.36 -2.79
CA ASP A 10 -14.70 4.59 -1.61
C ASP A 10 -13.51 4.26 -0.69
N PHE A 11 -13.83 3.72 0.49
CA PHE A 11 -12.84 3.16 1.40
C PHE A 11 -12.56 1.70 1.04
N VAL A 12 -11.28 1.34 1.04
CA VAL A 12 -10.84 -0.02 0.68
C VAL A 12 -10.01 -0.60 1.81
N VAL A 13 -10.43 -1.76 2.30
CA VAL A 13 -9.69 -2.56 3.28
C VAL A 13 -9.07 -3.76 2.57
N VAL A 14 -7.75 -3.86 2.62
CA VAL A 14 -7.00 -5.02 2.12
C VAL A 14 -6.49 -5.82 3.31
N VAL A 15 -6.91 -7.08 3.39
CA VAL A 15 -6.44 -8.05 4.39
C VAL A 15 -5.40 -8.98 3.76
N ASN A 16 -4.72 -9.79 4.58
CA ASN A 16 -3.73 -10.78 4.13
C ASN A 16 -2.55 -10.20 3.34
N ALA A 17 -2.09 -9.01 3.71
CA ALA A 17 -0.98 -8.36 3.01
C ALA A 17 0.33 -9.17 2.99
N GLU A 18 0.56 -10.08 3.95
CA GLU A 18 1.73 -10.97 3.97
C GLU A 18 1.77 -11.99 2.83
N HIS A 19 0.60 -12.38 2.30
CA HIS A 19 0.46 -13.44 1.31
C HIS A 19 0.51 -12.94 -0.15
N VAL A 20 0.75 -11.64 -0.36
CA VAL A 20 0.84 -11.07 -1.72
C VAL A 20 2.00 -11.68 -2.50
N VAL A 21 1.75 -12.26 -3.67
CA VAL A 21 2.78 -12.96 -4.43
C VAL A 21 3.58 -11.98 -5.29
N LEU A 22 4.92 -12.06 -5.22
CA LEU A 22 5.82 -11.44 -6.19
C LEU A 22 6.29 -12.50 -7.18
N THR A 23 6.13 -12.24 -8.47
CA THR A 23 6.51 -13.19 -9.53
C THR A 23 8.03 -13.21 -9.80
N GLY A 24 8.55 -14.37 -10.20
CA GLY A 24 9.96 -14.53 -10.55
C GLY A 24 10.92 -14.29 -9.38
N ARG A 25 12.08 -13.67 -9.64
CA ARG A 25 13.10 -13.37 -8.62
C ARG A 25 12.93 -12.00 -7.96
N LYS A 26 11.73 -11.41 -8.04
CA LYS A 26 11.46 -10.05 -7.52
C LYS A 26 11.59 -9.97 -6.00
N GLU A 27 11.35 -11.05 -5.27
CA GLU A 27 11.48 -11.08 -3.81
C GLU A 27 12.91 -10.70 -3.36
N GLU A 28 13.92 -11.13 -4.12
CA GLU A 28 15.34 -10.89 -3.84
C GLU A 28 15.88 -9.66 -4.58
N GLN A 29 15.47 -9.48 -5.83
CA GLN A 29 16.05 -8.47 -6.72
C GLN A 29 15.39 -7.09 -6.60
N LYS A 30 14.12 -7.01 -6.19
CA LYS A 30 13.45 -5.73 -6.03
C LYS A 30 13.95 -5.04 -4.77
N THR A 31 14.53 -3.86 -4.94
CA THR A 31 15.03 -3.05 -3.83
C THR A 31 14.15 -1.83 -3.59
N TYR A 32 14.03 -1.48 -2.32
CA TYR A 32 13.38 -0.27 -1.85
C TYR A 32 14.45 0.64 -1.26
N THR A 33 14.58 1.83 -1.85
CA THR A 33 15.56 2.83 -1.43
C THR A 33 14.84 3.98 -0.72
N SER A 34 15.43 4.46 0.37
CA SER A 34 15.00 5.67 1.06
C SER A 34 16.22 6.49 1.48
N VAL A 35 16.09 7.82 1.51
CA VAL A 35 17.18 8.73 1.84
C VAL A 35 16.69 9.66 2.95
N SER A 36 17.48 9.79 4.02
CA SER A 36 17.11 10.62 5.17
C SER A 36 17.34 12.12 4.96
N GLY A 37 18.10 12.51 3.93
CA GLY A 37 18.50 13.90 3.65
C GLY A 37 19.89 14.27 4.17
N TYR A 38 20.54 13.41 4.96
CA TYR A 38 21.92 13.57 5.41
C TYR A 38 22.91 12.87 4.47
N ILE A 39 24.17 13.35 4.43
CA ILE A 39 25.25 12.71 3.67
C ILE A 39 25.43 11.26 4.16
N GLY A 40 25.40 10.30 3.24
CA GLY A 40 25.47 8.86 3.57
C GLY A 40 24.17 8.26 4.15
N GLY A 41 23.09 9.02 4.22
CA GLY A 41 21.80 8.60 4.81
C GLY A 41 20.94 7.68 3.94
N GLN A 42 21.51 7.01 2.95
CA GLN A 42 20.79 6.10 2.05
C GLN A 42 20.57 4.74 2.73
N LYS A 43 19.33 4.27 2.71
CA LYS A 43 18.94 2.94 3.18
C LYS A 43 18.34 2.16 2.02
N VAL A 44 18.87 0.96 1.79
CA VAL A 44 18.41 0.05 0.74
C VAL A 44 17.99 -1.26 1.39
N GLU A 45 16.76 -1.69 1.11
CA GLU A 45 16.20 -2.95 1.61
C GLU A 45 15.63 -3.77 0.46
N THR A 46 15.75 -5.10 0.49
CA THR A 46 15.10 -5.97 -0.51
C THR A 46 13.62 -6.16 -0.18
N ALA A 47 12.82 -6.54 -1.18
CA ALA A 47 11.40 -6.86 -0.97
C ALA A 47 11.20 -7.94 0.10
N ALA A 48 12.04 -8.98 0.13
CA ALA A 48 12.05 -10.01 1.18
C ALA A 48 12.18 -9.41 2.59
N LYS A 49 13.14 -8.50 2.79
CA LYS A 49 13.36 -7.84 4.10
C LYS A 49 12.18 -6.94 4.49
N VAL A 50 11.62 -6.23 3.51
CA VAL A 50 10.44 -5.38 3.73
C VAL A 50 9.24 -6.24 4.12
N ARG A 51 9.00 -7.36 3.43
CA ARG A 51 7.92 -8.30 3.73
C ARG A 51 8.03 -8.84 5.15
N ALA A 52 9.21 -9.31 5.56
CA ALA A 52 9.42 -9.88 6.89
C ALA A 52 9.17 -8.86 8.02
N ARG A 53 9.49 -7.57 7.79
CA ARG A 53 9.36 -6.52 8.80
C ARG A 53 7.98 -5.86 8.82
N ARG A 54 7.47 -5.48 7.65
CA ARG A 54 6.23 -4.71 7.43
C ARG A 54 5.65 -5.04 6.06
N PRO A 55 4.91 -6.15 5.92
CA PRO A 55 4.38 -6.57 4.62
C PRO A 55 3.35 -5.59 4.05
N GLN A 56 2.61 -4.87 4.90
CA GLN A 56 1.65 -3.84 4.44
C GLN A 56 2.32 -2.76 3.57
N LEU A 57 3.59 -2.45 3.86
CA LEU A 57 4.37 -1.42 3.15
C LEU A 57 4.56 -1.74 1.67
N LEU A 58 4.53 -3.02 1.29
CA LEU A 58 4.65 -3.44 -0.12
C LEU A 58 3.46 -2.91 -0.93
N LEU A 59 2.24 -3.10 -0.44
CA LEU A 59 1.03 -2.62 -1.10
C LEU A 59 0.89 -1.11 -0.97
N GLU A 60 1.10 -0.56 0.24
CA GLU A 60 1.00 0.88 0.48
C GLU A 60 1.87 1.69 -0.47
N ARG A 61 3.14 1.31 -0.64
CA ARG A 61 4.06 2.00 -1.57
C ARG A 61 3.65 1.82 -3.03
N ALA A 62 3.19 0.64 -3.41
CA ALA A 62 2.74 0.37 -4.77
C ALA A 62 1.50 1.22 -5.11
N ILE A 63 0.47 1.18 -4.26
CA ILE A 63 -0.79 1.91 -4.46
C ILE A 63 -0.54 3.42 -4.41
N LYS A 64 0.25 3.91 -3.46
CA LYS A 64 0.61 5.33 -3.38
C LYS A 64 1.29 5.83 -4.67
N GLY A 65 2.12 5.00 -5.29
CA GLY A 65 2.79 5.33 -6.55
C GLY A 65 1.84 5.44 -7.75
N MET A 66 0.64 4.85 -7.67
CA MET A 66 -0.38 4.88 -8.72
C MET A 66 -1.38 6.04 -8.59
N ILE A 67 -1.25 6.87 -7.53
CA ILE A 67 -2.15 7.99 -7.24
C ILE A 67 -1.49 9.32 -7.65
N PRO A 68 -2.26 10.34 -8.11
CA PRO A 68 -1.72 11.66 -8.40
C PRO A 68 -1.06 12.31 -7.17
N HIS A 69 0.12 12.91 -7.38
CA HIS A 69 0.92 13.51 -6.32
C HIS A 69 0.48 14.96 -6.00
N ASN A 70 -0.80 15.15 -5.65
CA ASN A 70 -1.38 16.45 -5.30
C ASN A 70 -2.13 16.39 -3.95
N ARG A 71 -2.75 17.50 -3.54
CA ARG A 71 -3.50 17.56 -2.27
C ARG A 71 -4.66 16.56 -2.21
N LEU A 72 -5.39 16.42 -3.32
CA LEU A 72 -6.52 15.50 -3.44
C LEU A 72 -6.06 14.03 -3.36
N GLY A 73 -5.00 13.66 -4.08
CA GLY A 73 -4.44 12.31 -4.05
C GLY A 73 -3.93 11.90 -2.66
N ARG A 74 -3.39 12.87 -1.89
CA ARG A 74 -3.04 12.61 -0.48
C ARG A 74 -4.27 12.32 0.38
N GLN A 75 -5.42 12.93 0.09
CA GLN A 75 -6.69 12.64 0.78
C GLN A 75 -7.25 11.28 0.34
N ILE A 76 -7.22 10.97 -0.96
CA ILE A 76 -7.66 9.66 -1.47
C ILE A 76 -6.84 8.53 -0.83
N TYR A 77 -5.54 8.72 -0.67
CA TYR A 77 -4.68 7.71 -0.05
C TYR A 77 -5.08 7.35 1.39
N THR A 78 -5.66 8.27 2.17
CA THR A 78 -6.06 7.97 3.57
C THR A 78 -7.27 7.02 3.67
N LYS A 79 -7.94 6.76 2.55
CA LYS A 79 -9.05 5.82 2.44
C LYS A 79 -8.60 4.36 2.32
N LEU A 80 -7.32 4.12 2.05
CA LEU A 80 -6.74 2.79 2.02
C LEU A 80 -6.41 2.31 3.43
N ARG A 81 -6.84 1.09 3.77
CA ARG A 81 -6.44 0.38 5.00
C ARG A 81 -5.84 -0.96 4.61
N VAL A 82 -4.61 -1.24 5.04
CA VAL A 82 -3.92 -2.50 4.73
C VAL A 82 -3.57 -3.20 6.04
N TYR A 83 -3.95 -4.46 6.16
CA TYR A 83 -3.74 -5.29 7.35
C TYR A 83 -2.98 -6.57 7.03
N THR A 84 -2.25 -7.04 8.04
CA THR A 84 -1.69 -8.40 8.10
C THR A 84 -2.73 -9.34 8.68
N GLY A 85 -2.78 -10.57 8.19
CA GLY A 85 -3.81 -11.56 8.50
C GLY A 85 -5.22 -11.19 8.00
N ASP A 86 -6.20 -12.00 8.40
CA ASP A 86 -7.57 -11.95 7.89
C ASP A 86 -8.46 -10.87 8.53
N ASN A 87 -8.05 -10.32 9.68
CA ASN A 87 -8.91 -9.47 10.51
C ASN A 87 -8.63 -7.97 10.34
N HIS A 88 -9.71 -7.18 10.44
CA HIS A 88 -9.64 -5.72 10.48
C HIS A 88 -10.54 -5.15 11.60
N PRO A 89 -10.19 -4.01 12.23
CA PRO A 89 -10.99 -3.41 13.30
C PRO A 89 -12.25 -2.66 12.79
N HIS A 90 -12.52 -2.68 11.49
CA HIS A 90 -13.53 -1.84 10.83
C HIS A 90 -14.90 -2.52 10.66
N GLU A 91 -15.29 -3.38 11.60
CA GLU A 91 -16.57 -4.11 11.53
C GLU A 91 -17.78 -3.17 11.61
N ALA A 92 -17.70 -2.10 12.40
CA ALA A 92 -18.79 -1.12 12.55
C ALA A 92 -19.15 -0.38 11.26
N GLN A 93 -18.25 -0.36 10.27
CA GLN A 93 -18.48 0.26 8.97
C GLN A 93 -19.20 -0.67 7.98
N ASN A 94 -19.47 -1.93 8.35
CA ASN A 94 -20.09 -2.94 7.49
C ASN A 94 -19.47 -3.01 6.08
N PRO A 95 -18.15 -3.26 5.97
CA PRO A 95 -17.49 -3.36 4.66
C PRO A 95 -18.05 -4.53 3.85
N GLN A 96 -18.18 -4.32 2.55
CA GLN A 96 -18.63 -5.36 1.62
C GLN A 96 -17.44 -6.05 0.95
N SER A 97 -17.53 -7.37 0.78
CA SER A 97 -16.54 -8.15 0.04
C SER A 97 -16.55 -7.75 -1.43
N PHE A 98 -15.37 -7.48 -1.99
CA PHE A 98 -15.18 -7.15 -3.39
C PHE A 98 -14.30 -8.22 -4.04
N GLU A 99 -14.85 -8.91 -5.05
CA GLU A 99 -14.11 -9.90 -5.83
C GLU A 99 -13.36 -9.22 -6.98
N LEU A 100 -12.08 -9.56 -7.14
CA LEU A 100 -11.26 -9.08 -8.25
C LEU A 100 -11.60 -9.90 -9.51
N ALA A 101 -11.87 -9.21 -10.61
CA ALA A 101 -12.13 -9.80 -11.92
C ALA A 101 -10.87 -10.29 -12.63
#